data_AF-A0AAV3ESC8-F1
#
_entry.id   AF-A0AAV3ESC8-F1
#
_cell.length_a   1.000
_cell.length_b   1.000
_cell.length_c   1.000
_cell.angle_alpha   90.00
_cell.angle_beta   90.00
_cell.angle_gamma   90.00
#
_symmetry.space_group_name_H-M   'P 1'
#
loop_
_entity.id
_entity.type
_entity.pdbx_description
1 polymer ?
#
loop_
_entity_poly.entity_id
_entity_poly.type
_entity_poly.pdbx_seq_one_letter_code
_entity_poly.pdbx_strand_id
1 'polypeptide(L)'
;MSHYQKLVAHSLKISRFEHLSAICGWDQAAVMPSGGNDARSEAMAELSVHLHKLGTEPQLAEWFDKAESESLSDNERASLREMKSKWQQTTALPETLVEAQSLAGSKCEHAWRSQRSENDWDGFSKNFAEVVALSQEEAQIRAEITGLTPYDAMLDLYEPGTTTAKLDVVFNDVKSWLPTLIQNIQEKQATESIYLPQGHYPTEQQRQLSLDVMKFLNFDFNHGRLDVSMHPFCGGVPTDVRITTRYDENDFVQSLMGTVHETGHARYEQGLPKEFAGLAVGEARSMGIHESQSLFFEMQLGRSAEFISQLSPLVQKNFVNADQKIFETDNLQKIYTRVKPDFIRVDADEATYPAHVILRYEIERDLMNGNISYKDIPEQWDAKMQQYLGLTTKGNYKNGCMQDIHWTDGSFGYFPSYTLGAMYAAQFMAAMKQTVDVEKATLSGDLSPIFTWLSDNIWSKASLFSTDDLVKQATGDVLNASFFKAHLEKRYLG
;
A
#
# COMPACT_ATOMS: atom_id res chain seq x y z
N MET A 1 -37.51 12.71 -1.50
CA MET A 1 -36.19 12.04 -1.51
C MET A 1 -36.02 11.42 -0.15
N SER A 2 -35.72 10.11 -0.08
CA SER A 2 -35.43 9.43 1.19
C SER A 2 -34.14 10.00 1.83
N HIS A 3 -33.88 9.75 3.10
CA HIS A 3 -32.65 10.21 3.77
C HIS A 3 -31.42 9.51 3.21
N TYR A 4 -31.53 8.22 2.89
CA TYR A 4 -30.48 7.50 2.17
C TYR A 4 -30.15 8.20 0.83
N GLN A 5 -31.16 8.58 0.05
CA GLN A 5 -30.95 9.29 -1.22
C GLN A 5 -30.31 10.68 -1.03
N LYS A 6 -30.60 11.38 0.08
CA LYS A 6 -29.92 12.65 0.42
C LYS A 6 -28.44 12.41 0.72
N LEU A 7 -28.12 11.38 1.51
CA LEU A 7 -26.74 10.98 1.83
C LEU A 7 -25.95 10.61 0.57
N VAL A 8 -26.56 9.84 -0.34
CA VAL A 8 -25.98 9.52 -1.64
C VAL A 8 -25.70 10.78 -2.45
N ALA A 9 -26.68 11.68 -2.58
CA ALA A 9 -26.50 12.93 -3.33
C ALA A 9 -25.40 13.82 -2.73
N HIS A 10 -25.27 13.85 -1.40
CA HIS A 10 -24.22 14.58 -0.69
C HIS A 10 -22.84 13.96 -0.88
N SER A 11 -22.73 12.63 -0.77
CA SER A 11 -21.48 11.91 -0.99
C SER A 11 -20.97 12.08 -2.42
N LEU A 12 -21.88 12.06 -3.42
CA LEU A 12 -21.54 12.35 -4.81
C LEU A 12 -21.08 13.79 -5.05
N LYS A 13 -21.52 14.75 -4.22
CA LYS A 13 -21.01 16.12 -4.26
C LYS A 13 -19.58 16.18 -3.74
N ILE A 14 -19.32 15.55 -2.58
CA ILE A 14 -18.00 15.47 -1.96
C ILE A 14 -17.00 14.79 -2.91
N SER A 15 -17.35 13.64 -3.48
CA SER A 15 -16.43 12.87 -4.33
C SER A 15 -15.99 13.60 -5.60
N ARG A 16 -16.79 14.54 -6.13
CA ARG A 16 -16.38 15.40 -7.25
C ARG A 16 -15.29 16.40 -6.86
N PHE A 17 -15.33 16.89 -5.62
CA PHE A 17 -14.28 17.76 -5.09
C PHE A 17 -13.05 16.95 -4.68
N GLU A 18 -13.23 15.75 -4.13
CA GLU A 18 -12.14 14.80 -3.88
C GLU A 18 -11.41 14.43 -5.18
N HIS A 19 -12.14 14.23 -6.28
CA HIS A 19 -11.53 14.03 -7.60
C HIS A 19 -10.62 15.22 -7.99
N LEU A 20 -11.11 16.45 -7.87
CA LEU A 20 -10.31 17.64 -8.18
C LEU A 20 -9.05 17.71 -7.30
N SER A 21 -9.21 17.43 -5.99
CA SER A 21 -8.09 17.33 -5.05
C SER A 21 -7.05 16.30 -5.49
N ALA A 22 -7.49 15.10 -5.86
CA ALA A 22 -6.62 14.01 -6.31
C ALA A 22 -5.83 14.39 -7.58
N ILE A 23 -6.48 15.02 -8.56
CA ILE A 23 -5.81 15.47 -9.79
C ILE A 23 -4.80 16.60 -9.50
N CYS A 24 -5.14 17.54 -8.60
CA CYS A 24 -4.21 18.59 -8.19
C CYS A 24 -3.01 18.04 -7.41
N GLY A 25 -3.20 17.01 -6.58
CA GLY A 25 -2.13 16.30 -5.89
C GLY A 25 -1.21 15.56 -6.85
N TRP A 26 -1.77 14.83 -7.81
CA TRP A 26 -0.98 14.20 -8.88
C TRP A 26 -0.18 15.24 -9.68
N ASP A 27 -0.82 16.35 -10.06
CA ASP A 27 -0.17 17.41 -10.84
C ASP A 27 1.02 18.00 -10.08
N GLN A 28 0.84 18.25 -8.77
CA GLN A 28 1.88 18.74 -7.88
C GLN A 28 3.10 17.81 -7.82
N ALA A 29 2.87 16.49 -7.82
CA ALA A 29 3.92 15.50 -7.73
C ALA A 29 4.63 15.21 -9.07
N ALA A 30 3.95 15.39 -10.20
CA ALA A 30 4.43 14.92 -11.51
C ALA A 30 4.81 16.03 -12.50
N VAL A 31 4.02 17.11 -12.61
CA VAL A 31 4.15 18.07 -13.74
C VAL A 31 4.22 19.53 -13.32
N MET A 32 3.84 19.87 -12.09
CA MET A 32 3.79 21.26 -11.61
C MET A 32 5.19 21.90 -11.62
N PRO A 33 5.36 23.12 -12.15
CA PRO A 33 6.62 23.85 -12.07
C PRO A 33 6.93 24.26 -10.62
N SER A 34 8.21 24.32 -10.27
CA SER A 34 8.67 24.60 -8.89
C SER A 34 8.15 25.93 -8.31
N GLY A 35 7.94 26.96 -9.14
CA GLY A 35 7.39 28.24 -8.73
C GLY A 35 5.88 28.24 -8.45
N GLY A 36 5.16 27.13 -8.69
CA GLY A 36 3.72 27.02 -8.49
C GLY A 36 3.28 26.59 -7.08
N ASN A 37 4.23 26.26 -6.19
CA ASN A 37 3.93 25.61 -4.92
C ASN A 37 3.02 26.44 -4.00
N ASP A 38 3.25 27.75 -3.88
CA ASP A 38 2.48 28.62 -2.98
C ASP A 38 1.02 28.67 -3.41
N ALA A 39 0.76 28.99 -4.69
CA ALA A 39 -0.59 29.03 -5.24
C ALA A 39 -1.31 27.67 -5.18
N ARG A 40 -0.59 26.57 -5.41
CA ARG A 40 -1.14 25.21 -5.27
C ARG A 40 -1.53 24.92 -3.82
N SER A 41 -0.64 25.24 -2.88
CA SER A 41 -0.87 24.96 -1.46
C SER A 41 -2.05 25.76 -0.90
N GLU A 42 -2.17 27.04 -1.27
CA GLU A 42 -3.31 27.89 -0.88
C GLU A 42 -4.64 27.33 -1.43
N ALA A 43 -4.69 26.96 -2.71
CA ALA A 43 -5.90 26.42 -3.32
C ALA A 43 -6.32 25.06 -2.71
N MET A 44 -5.34 24.19 -2.44
CA MET A 44 -5.60 22.89 -1.81
C MET A 44 -6.05 23.03 -0.36
N ALA A 45 -5.53 24.01 0.39
CA ALA A 45 -5.98 24.31 1.74
C ALA A 45 -7.45 24.74 1.77
N GLU A 46 -7.85 25.68 0.89
CA GLU A 46 -9.25 26.12 0.79
C GLU A 46 -10.19 24.98 0.36
N LEU A 47 -9.76 24.12 -0.58
CA LEU A 47 -10.53 22.95 -0.99
C LEU A 47 -10.70 21.96 0.16
N SER A 48 -9.64 21.73 0.94
CA SER A 48 -9.70 20.86 2.13
C SER A 48 -10.66 21.39 3.19
N VAL A 49 -10.63 22.71 3.47
CA VAL A 49 -11.61 23.37 4.35
C VAL A 49 -13.04 23.22 3.83
N HIS A 50 -13.24 23.35 2.51
CA HIS A 50 -14.56 23.16 1.90
C HIS A 50 -15.06 21.72 2.06
N LEU A 51 -14.21 20.73 1.76
CA LEU A 51 -14.52 19.31 1.93
C LEU A 51 -14.84 18.97 3.40
N HIS A 52 -14.03 19.47 4.34
CA HIS A 52 -14.28 19.27 5.77
C HIS A 52 -15.65 19.83 6.19
N LYS A 53 -15.97 21.07 5.81
CA LYS A 53 -17.29 21.68 6.09
C LYS A 53 -18.44 20.86 5.53
N LEU A 54 -18.30 20.29 4.33
CA LEU A 54 -19.31 19.39 3.77
C LEU A 54 -19.41 18.08 4.56
N GLY A 55 -18.28 17.52 5.01
CA GLY A 55 -18.23 16.30 5.80
C GLY A 55 -18.79 16.44 7.22
N THR A 56 -18.87 17.66 7.75
CA THR A 56 -19.29 17.93 9.14
C THR A 56 -20.61 18.70 9.26
N GLU A 57 -21.41 18.79 8.18
CA GLU A 57 -22.70 19.49 8.22
C GLU A 57 -23.63 18.91 9.31
N PRO A 58 -24.24 19.75 10.19
CA PRO A 58 -25.02 19.27 11.34
C PRO A 58 -26.21 18.36 10.99
N GLN A 59 -26.77 18.53 9.79
CA GLN A 59 -27.91 17.74 9.30
C GLN A 59 -27.55 16.29 8.96
N LEU A 60 -26.26 15.96 8.81
CA LEU A 60 -25.83 14.60 8.45
C LEU A 60 -26.18 13.59 9.53
N ALA A 61 -26.03 13.94 10.81
CA ALA A 61 -26.41 13.06 11.92
C ALA A 61 -27.87 12.63 11.83
N GLU A 62 -28.79 13.58 11.62
CA GLU A 62 -30.22 13.29 11.44
C GLU A 62 -30.47 12.42 10.20
N TRP A 63 -29.75 12.67 9.10
CA TRP A 63 -29.93 11.89 7.88
C TRP A 63 -29.45 10.44 8.04
N PHE A 64 -28.31 10.21 8.70
CA PHE A 64 -27.85 8.86 9.01
C PHE A 64 -28.83 8.13 9.92
N ASP A 65 -29.26 8.74 11.03
CA ASP A 65 -30.20 8.13 11.98
C ASP A 65 -31.53 7.74 11.32
N LYS A 66 -32.06 8.63 10.46
CA LYS A 66 -33.30 8.35 9.74
C LYS A 66 -33.13 7.31 8.63
N ALA A 67 -32.00 7.31 7.93
CA ALA A 67 -31.71 6.35 6.87
C ALA A 67 -31.59 4.91 7.41
N GLU A 68 -31.12 4.72 8.63
CA GLU A 68 -31.05 3.39 9.28
C GLU A 68 -32.42 2.74 9.49
N SER A 69 -33.48 3.55 9.59
CA SER A 69 -34.86 3.08 9.73
C SER A 69 -35.58 2.89 8.39
N GLU A 70 -34.94 3.21 7.26
CA GLU A 70 -35.52 3.04 5.93
C GLU A 70 -35.45 1.57 5.46
N SER A 71 -36.40 1.17 4.62
CA SER A 71 -36.38 -0.15 3.99
C SER A 71 -35.40 -0.14 2.81
N LEU A 72 -34.14 -0.49 3.09
CA LEU A 72 -33.05 -0.54 2.12
C LEU A 72 -32.84 -1.95 1.54
N SER A 73 -32.26 -2.05 0.34
CA SER A 73 -31.68 -3.29 -0.19
C SER A 73 -30.36 -3.66 0.53
N ASP A 74 -29.80 -4.85 0.29
CA ASP A 74 -28.51 -5.24 0.87
C ASP A 74 -27.36 -4.31 0.45
N ASN A 75 -27.31 -3.93 -0.82
CA ASN A 75 -26.29 -3.01 -1.33
C ASN A 75 -26.45 -1.60 -0.75
N GLU A 76 -27.68 -1.12 -0.58
CA GLU A 76 -27.93 0.18 0.06
C GLU A 76 -27.60 0.16 1.55
N ARG A 77 -27.80 -0.96 2.26
CA ARG A 77 -27.33 -1.14 3.64
C ARG A 77 -25.80 -1.08 3.73
N ALA A 78 -25.10 -1.76 2.82
CA ALA A 78 -23.63 -1.69 2.76
C ALA A 78 -23.16 -0.26 2.45
N SER A 79 -23.81 0.40 1.49
CA SER A 79 -23.60 1.82 1.16
C SER A 79 -23.76 2.74 2.37
N LEU A 80 -24.86 2.59 3.11
CA LEU A 80 -25.12 3.37 4.31
C LEU A 80 -24.05 3.13 5.38
N ARG A 81 -23.65 1.87 5.60
CA ARG A 81 -22.58 1.50 6.55
C ARG A 81 -21.27 2.20 6.22
N GLU A 82 -20.79 2.12 4.98
CA GLU A 82 -19.51 2.72 4.60
C GLU A 82 -19.57 4.25 4.63
N MET A 83 -20.66 4.88 4.17
CA MET A 83 -20.85 6.33 4.30
C MET A 83 -20.85 6.78 5.77
N LYS A 84 -21.51 6.01 6.65
CA LYS A 84 -21.56 6.31 8.09
C LYS A 84 -20.19 6.16 8.73
N SER A 85 -19.44 5.11 8.38
CA SER A 85 -18.07 4.91 8.85
C SER A 85 -17.16 6.08 8.45
N LYS A 86 -17.14 6.47 7.16
CA LYS A 86 -16.35 7.62 6.66
C LYS A 86 -16.74 8.92 7.37
N TRP A 87 -18.03 9.15 7.62
CA TRP A 87 -18.52 10.31 8.37
C TRP A 87 -18.07 10.30 9.84
N GLN A 88 -18.18 9.16 10.53
CA GLN A 88 -17.72 9.02 11.91
C GLN A 88 -16.21 9.24 12.02
N GLN A 89 -15.41 8.71 11.09
CA GLN A 89 -13.97 8.93 11.05
C GLN A 89 -13.63 10.42 10.86
N THR A 90 -14.36 11.11 9.99
CA THR A 90 -14.19 12.55 9.70
C THR A 90 -14.56 13.45 10.89
N THR A 91 -15.54 13.03 11.69
CA THR A 91 -16.09 13.82 12.82
C THR A 91 -15.56 13.41 14.18
N ALA A 92 -14.72 12.37 14.25
CA ALA A 92 -14.20 11.84 15.51
C ALA A 92 -13.35 12.85 16.29
N LEU A 93 -12.59 13.68 15.59
CA LEU A 93 -11.57 14.54 16.20
C LEU A 93 -12.03 15.99 16.32
N PRO A 94 -11.70 16.68 17.44
CA PRO A 94 -11.88 18.12 17.55
C PRO A 94 -11.04 18.88 16.50
N GLU A 95 -11.58 19.96 15.94
CA GLU A 95 -10.87 20.80 14.97
C GLU A 95 -9.49 21.27 15.47
N THR A 96 -9.39 21.61 16.76
CA THR A 96 -8.13 22.06 17.37
C THR A 96 -7.04 20.98 17.39
N LEU A 97 -7.44 19.71 17.53
CA LEU A 97 -6.50 18.59 17.50
C LEU A 97 -6.02 18.35 16.06
N VAL A 98 -6.93 18.38 15.09
CA VAL A 98 -6.60 18.23 13.67
C VAL A 98 -5.64 19.33 13.21
N GLU A 99 -5.85 20.59 13.63
CA GLU A 99 -4.93 21.70 13.34
C GLU A 99 -3.55 21.47 13.95
N ALA A 100 -3.49 21.07 15.24
CA ALA A 100 -2.24 20.81 15.94
C ALA A 100 -1.45 19.66 15.27
N GLN A 101 -2.12 18.58 14.89
CA GLN A 101 -1.51 17.44 14.20
C GLN A 101 -0.91 17.85 12.85
N SER A 102 -1.66 18.62 12.05
CA SER A 102 -1.19 19.12 10.75
C SER A 102 0.08 19.97 10.89
N LEU A 103 0.10 20.89 11.86
CA LEU A 103 1.27 21.74 12.12
C LEU A 103 2.48 20.93 12.62
N ALA A 104 2.27 20.05 13.61
CA ALA A 104 3.32 19.21 14.17
C ALA A 104 3.91 18.27 13.12
N GLY A 105 3.04 17.64 12.31
CA GLY A 105 3.43 16.73 11.24
C GLY A 105 4.26 17.41 10.16
N SER A 106 3.79 18.56 9.65
CA SER A 106 4.51 19.34 8.64
C SER A 106 5.90 19.79 9.14
N LYS A 107 5.98 20.28 10.38
CA LYS A 107 7.26 20.69 11.00
C LYS A 107 8.21 19.51 11.18
N CYS A 108 7.70 18.37 11.63
CA CYS A 108 8.47 17.16 11.87
C CYS A 108 9.01 16.58 10.55
N GLU A 109 8.16 16.46 9.53
CA GLU A 109 8.51 15.96 8.19
C GLU A 109 9.58 16.85 7.54
N HIS A 110 9.40 18.17 7.60
CA HIS A 110 10.35 19.11 7.03
C HIS A 110 11.74 18.97 7.68
N ALA A 111 11.80 18.88 9.01
CA ALA A 111 13.05 18.70 9.74
C ALA A 111 13.67 17.31 9.49
N TRP A 112 12.84 16.27 9.37
CA TRP A 112 13.27 14.90 9.09
C TRP A 112 14.09 14.78 7.79
N ARG A 113 13.75 15.54 6.74
CA ARG A 113 14.47 15.50 5.45
C ARG A 113 15.97 15.76 5.60
N SER A 114 16.37 16.73 6.42
CA SER A 114 17.79 17.00 6.70
C SER A 114 18.32 16.09 7.80
N GLN A 115 17.59 15.96 8.92
CA GLN A 115 18.04 15.23 10.11
C GLN A 115 18.27 13.75 9.84
N ARG A 116 17.48 13.11 8.99
CA ARG A 116 17.73 11.73 8.55
C ARG A 116 19.07 11.63 7.84
N SER A 117 19.36 12.52 6.90
CA SER A 117 20.61 12.49 6.14
C SER A 117 21.84 12.69 7.02
N GLU A 118 21.69 13.46 8.10
CA GLU A 118 22.68 13.79 9.11
C GLU A 118 22.78 12.76 10.24
N ASN A 119 21.91 11.74 10.24
CA ASN A 119 21.80 10.74 11.30
C ASN A 119 21.50 11.35 12.69
N ASP A 120 20.74 12.46 12.71
CA ASP A 120 20.43 13.26 13.91
C ASP A 120 19.12 12.82 14.58
N TRP A 121 19.19 11.73 15.34
CA TRP A 121 18.05 11.27 16.14
C TRP A 121 17.69 12.25 17.28
N ASP A 122 18.66 12.88 17.91
CA ASP A 122 18.41 13.76 19.06
C ASP A 122 17.69 15.04 18.65
N GLY A 123 17.99 15.59 17.46
CA GLY A 123 17.23 16.68 16.86
C GLY A 123 15.86 16.23 16.38
N PHE A 124 15.76 15.08 15.70
CA PHE A 124 14.49 14.54 15.20
C PHE A 124 13.51 14.23 16.33
N SER A 125 13.96 13.55 17.38
CA SER A 125 13.13 13.12 18.51
C SER A 125 12.44 14.28 19.23
N LYS A 126 13.01 15.49 19.21
CA LYS A 126 12.37 16.71 19.75
C LYS A 126 11.15 17.14 18.96
N ASN A 127 11.20 17.04 17.64
CA ASN A 127 10.06 17.34 16.77
C ASN A 127 9.03 16.20 16.83
N PHE A 128 9.51 14.97 16.82
CA PHE A 128 8.70 13.77 16.84
C PHE A 128 7.91 13.59 18.14
N ALA A 129 8.42 14.08 19.28
CA ALA A 129 7.73 14.00 20.56
C ALA A 129 6.31 14.60 20.54
N GLU A 130 6.13 15.73 19.84
CA GLU A 130 4.83 16.40 19.72
C GLU A 130 3.87 15.60 18.83
N VAL A 131 4.37 15.05 17.72
CA VAL A 131 3.60 14.16 16.83
C VAL A 131 3.09 12.94 17.60
N VAL A 132 3.96 12.27 18.36
CA VAL A 132 3.57 11.10 19.17
C VAL A 132 2.51 11.45 20.21
N ALA A 133 2.66 12.58 20.91
CA ALA A 133 1.69 12.99 21.92
C ALA A 133 0.30 13.24 21.30
N LEU A 134 0.24 13.93 20.16
CA LEU A 134 -1.01 14.21 19.45
C LEU A 134 -1.62 12.95 18.82
N SER A 135 -0.81 12.04 18.28
CA SER A 135 -1.29 10.75 17.78
C SER A 135 -1.83 9.84 18.90
N GLN A 136 -1.25 9.88 20.10
CA GLN A 136 -1.79 9.17 21.26
C GLN A 136 -3.13 9.78 21.72
N GLU A 137 -3.27 11.11 21.66
CA GLU A 137 -4.55 11.79 21.94
C GLU A 137 -5.64 11.38 20.93
N GLU A 138 -5.32 11.39 19.63
CA GLU A 138 -6.22 10.88 18.59
C GLU A 138 -6.60 9.41 18.83
N ALA A 139 -5.62 8.55 19.06
CA ALA A 139 -5.83 7.12 19.30
C ALA A 139 -6.77 6.89 20.48
N GLN A 140 -6.63 7.68 21.55
CA GLN A 140 -7.50 7.62 22.73
C GLN A 140 -8.94 8.06 22.41
N ILE A 141 -9.12 9.17 21.69
CA ILE A 141 -10.46 9.66 21.28
C ILE A 141 -11.17 8.61 20.43
N ARG A 142 -10.46 8.04 19.44
CA ARG A 142 -11.02 7.00 18.57
C ARG A 142 -11.32 5.71 19.33
N ALA A 143 -10.46 5.32 20.27
CA ALA A 143 -10.68 4.17 21.15
C ALA A 143 -11.94 4.34 22.01
N GLU A 144 -12.20 5.53 22.55
CA GLU A 144 -13.42 5.82 23.32
C GLU A 144 -14.70 5.72 22.48
N ILE A 145 -14.64 6.16 21.22
CA ILE A 145 -15.77 6.08 20.28
C ILE A 145 -16.06 4.63 19.86
N THR A 146 -15.01 3.84 19.61
CA THR A 146 -15.11 2.49 19.02
C THR A 146 -15.15 1.37 20.07
N GLY A 147 -14.69 1.63 21.29
CA GLY A 147 -14.48 0.61 22.32
C GLY A 147 -13.24 -0.27 22.10
N LEU A 148 -12.34 0.12 21.19
CA LEU A 148 -11.10 -0.61 20.87
C LEU A 148 -9.93 -0.17 21.76
N THR A 149 -8.78 -0.83 21.63
CA THR A 149 -7.52 -0.28 22.17
C THR A 149 -7.08 0.93 21.35
N PRO A 150 -6.26 1.85 21.90
CA PRO A 150 -5.73 2.99 21.15
C PRO A 150 -5.09 2.60 19.81
N TYR A 151 -4.22 1.57 19.78
CA TYR A 151 -3.62 1.15 18.53
C TYR A 151 -4.61 0.48 17.56
N ASP A 152 -5.53 -0.34 18.06
CA ASP A 152 -6.54 -0.98 17.20
C ASP A 152 -7.44 0.06 16.52
N ALA A 153 -7.77 1.17 17.22
CA ALA A 153 -8.55 2.25 16.66
C ALA A 153 -7.82 3.02 15.54
N MET A 154 -6.49 3.11 15.61
CA MET A 154 -5.65 3.67 14.53
C MET A 154 -5.49 2.69 13.36
N LEU A 155 -5.31 1.40 13.66
CA LEU A 155 -5.23 0.33 12.65
C LEU A 155 -6.53 0.24 11.82
N ASP A 156 -7.70 0.40 12.45
CA ASP A 156 -9.01 0.32 11.79
C ASP A 156 -9.21 1.41 10.71
N LEU A 157 -8.43 2.51 10.74
CA LEU A 157 -8.43 3.52 9.68
C LEU A 157 -7.94 2.97 8.34
N TYR A 158 -7.06 1.98 8.37
CA TYR A 158 -6.39 1.44 7.19
C TYR A 158 -6.81 0.01 6.88
N GLU A 159 -7.10 -0.78 7.91
CA GLU A 159 -7.51 -2.19 7.80
C GLU A 159 -8.78 -2.48 8.63
N PRO A 160 -9.96 -2.02 8.18
CA PRO A 160 -11.19 -2.12 8.96
C PRO A 160 -11.53 -3.55 9.41
N GLY A 161 -11.82 -3.73 10.70
CA GLY A 161 -12.17 -5.01 11.30
C GLY A 161 -11.00 -5.93 11.66
N THR A 162 -9.76 -5.46 11.48
CA THR A 162 -8.55 -6.12 11.97
C THR A 162 -8.21 -5.63 13.37
N THR A 163 -7.58 -6.49 14.19
CA THR A 163 -7.13 -6.15 15.54
C THR A 163 -5.73 -6.71 15.80
N THR A 164 -5.04 -6.13 16.76
CA THR A 164 -3.78 -6.63 17.33
C THR A 164 -3.90 -8.09 17.76
N ALA A 165 -5.01 -8.51 18.35
CA ALA A 165 -5.22 -9.91 18.72
C ALA A 165 -5.16 -10.86 17.51
N LYS A 166 -5.70 -10.46 16.36
CA LYS A 166 -5.58 -11.23 15.10
C LYS A 166 -4.16 -11.14 14.53
N LEU A 167 -3.60 -9.93 14.47
CA LEU A 167 -2.26 -9.69 13.90
C LEU A 167 -1.15 -10.39 14.69
N ASP A 168 -1.23 -10.40 16.02
CA ASP A 168 -0.26 -11.07 16.87
C ASP A 168 -0.22 -12.57 16.59
N VAL A 169 -1.37 -13.23 16.35
CA VAL A 169 -1.40 -14.64 15.95
C VAL A 169 -0.67 -14.83 14.61
N VAL A 170 -1.02 -14.02 13.62
CA VAL A 170 -0.46 -14.10 12.26
C VAL A 170 1.04 -13.83 12.25
N PHE A 171 1.49 -12.72 12.84
CA PHE A 171 2.88 -12.33 12.84
C PHE A 171 3.75 -13.16 13.77
N ASN A 172 3.21 -13.71 14.87
CA ASN A 172 3.96 -14.68 15.68
C ASN A 172 4.20 -15.98 14.91
N ASP A 173 3.26 -16.45 14.09
CA ASP A 173 3.52 -17.56 13.18
C ASP A 173 4.64 -17.21 12.20
N VAL A 174 4.54 -16.08 11.48
CA VAL A 174 5.59 -15.65 10.52
C VAL A 174 6.97 -15.60 11.16
N LYS A 175 7.09 -14.95 12.33
CA LYS A 175 8.36 -14.84 13.06
C LYS A 175 8.95 -16.19 13.47
N SER A 176 8.13 -17.24 13.59
CA SER A 176 8.60 -18.56 14.00
C SER A 176 9.41 -19.28 12.91
N TRP A 177 9.20 -18.94 11.63
CA TRP A 177 9.83 -19.62 10.51
C TRP A 177 10.60 -18.71 9.55
N LEU A 178 10.28 -17.41 9.49
CA LEU A 178 10.84 -16.49 8.51
C LEU A 178 12.38 -16.35 8.59
N PRO A 179 13.02 -16.17 9.76
CA PRO A 179 14.48 -16.03 9.83
C PRO A 179 15.22 -17.27 9.29
N THR A 180 14.73 -18.47 9.64
CA THR A 180 15.31 -19.72 9.14
C THR A 180 15.09 -19.89 7.64
N LEU A 181 13.91 -19.50 7.13
CA LEU A 181 13.64 -19.53 5.69
C LEU A 181 14.63 -18.63 4.93
N ILE A 182 14.83 -17.39 5.38
CA ILE A 182 15.78 -16.44 4.78
C ILE A 182 17.19 -17.05 4.72
N GLN A 183 17.67 -17.63 5.83
CA GLN A 183 18.98 -18.29 5.88
C GLN A 183 19.10 -19.43 4.85
N ASN A 184 18.11 -20.32 4.79
CA ASN A 184 18.11 -21.43 3.83
C ASN A 184 18.13 -20.93 2.38
N ILE A 185 17.42 -19.83 2.08
CA ILE A 185 17.42 -19.23 0.75
C ILE A 185 18.81 -18.66 0.41
N GLN A 186 19.41 -17.91 1.34
CA GLN A 186 20.76 -17.36 1.15
C GLN A 186 21.79 -18.46 0.91
N GLU A 187 21.72 -19.58 1.65
CA GLU A 187 22.60 -20.73 1.45
C GLU A 187 22.44 -21.36 0.07
N LYS A 188 21.19 -21.60 -0.39
CA LYS A 188 20.90 -22.11 -1.74
C LYS A 188 21.43 -21.15 -2.81
N GLN A 189 21.21 -19.86 -2.63
CA GLN A 189 21.56 -18.82 -3.59
C GLN A 189 23.07 -18.46 -3.62
N ALA A 190 23.84 -18.84 -2.60
CA ALA A 190 25.27 -18.51 -2.47
C ALA A 190 26.12 -19.09 -3.60
N THR A 191 25.70 -20.19 -4.21
CA THR A 191 26.42 -20.84 -5.32
C THR A 191 25.96 -20.38 -6.71
N GLU A 192 24.95 -19.51 -6.78
CA GLU A 192 24.39 -19.08 -8.07
C GLU A 192 25.23 -17.97 -8.71
N SER A 193 25.56 -18.16 -10.00
CA SER A 193 26.07 -17.08 -10.84
C SER A 193 24.91 -16.25 -11.39
N ILE A 194 25.06 -14.93 -11.30
CA ILE A 194 24.09 -13.91 -11.76
C ILE A 194 24.82 -12.80 -12.53
N TYR A 195 24.20 -12.34 -13.61
CA TYR A 195 24.61 -11.14 -14.34
C TYR A 195 23.72 -9.98 -13.90
N LEU A 196 24.27 -9.06 -13.11
CA LEU A 196 23.54 -7.87 -12.70
C LEU A 196 23.50 -6.82 -13.82
N PRO A 197 22.49 -5.94 -13.85
CA PRO A 197 22.50 -4.75 -14.68
C PRO A 197 23.81 -3.96 -14.51
N GLN A 198 24.60 -3.89 -15.58
CA GLN A 198 25.83 -3.10 -15.64
C GLN A 198 25.82 -2.37 -16.98
N GLY A 199 25.17 -1.21 -17.01
CA GLY A 199 24.98 -0.50 -18.26
C GLY A 199 24.18 0.79 -18.08
N HIS A 200 24.01 1.47 -19.19
CA HIS A 200 23.15 2.63 -19.28
C HIS A 200 21.80 2.21 -19.88
N TYR A 201 20.73 2.47 -19.14
CA TYR A 201 19.35 2.15 -19.51
C TYR A 201 18.60 3.47 -19.68
N PRO A 202 18.57 4.08 -20.89
CA PRO A 202 17.98 5.40 -21.09
C PRO A 202 16.54 5.47 -20.59
N THR A 203 16.19 6.57 -19.92
CA THR A 203 14.86 6.79 -19.35
C THR A 203 13.72 6.54 -20.36
N GLU A 204 13.88 6.98 -21.60
CA GLU A 204 12.85 6.81 -22.64
C GLU A 204 12.65 5.33 -23.04
N GLN A 205 13.71 4.52 -23.02
CA GLN A 205 13.62 3.07 -23.30
C GLN A 205 12.97 2.33 -22.13
N GLN A 206 13.29 2.70 -20.88
CA GLN A 206 12.60 2.19 -19.70
C GLN A 206 11.11 2.54 -19.75
N ARG A 207 10.78 3.79 -20.13
CA ARG A 207 9.39 4.22 -20.29
C ARG A 207 8.64 3.42 -21.35
N GLN A 208 9.26 3.18 -22.51
CA GLN A 208 8.62 2.37 -23.55
C GLN A 208 8.40 0.92 -23.08
N LEU A 209 9.36 0.33 -22.36
CA LEU A 209 9.22 -0.98 -21.73
C LEU A 209 8.07 -1.00 -20.72
N SER A 210 8.00 -0.02 -19.81
CA SER A 210 6.91 0.14 -18.85
C SER A 210 5.55 0.19 -19.56
N LEU A 211 5.41 0.96 -20.64
CA LEU A 211 4.17 1.03 -21.42
C LEU A 211 3.84 -0.28 -22.12
N ASP A 212 4.83 -1.01 -22.65
CA ASP A 212 4.63 -2.32 -23.28
C ASP A 212 4.14 -3.36 -22.25
N VAL A 213 4.71 -3.35 -21.03
CA VAL A 213 4.31 -4.24 -19.93
C VAL A 213 2.94 -3.88 -19.37
N MET A 214 2.62 -2.60 -19.20
CA MET A 214 1.27 -2.17 -18.78
C MET A 214 0.19 -2.63 -19.75
N LYS A 215 0.46 -2.58 -21.07
CA LYS A 215 -0.46 -3.12 -22.08
C LYS A 215 -0.62 -4.63 -21.94
N PHE A 216 0.46 -5.36 -21.71
CA PHE A 216 0.41 -6.80 -21.45
C PHE A 216 -0.43 -7.13 -20.21
N LEU A 217 -0.36 -6.30 -19.18
CA LEU A 217 -1.17 -6.38 -17.96
C LEU A 217 -2.60 -5.83 -18.12
N ASN A 218 -3.05 -5.57 -19.36
CA ASN A 218 -4.36 -5.04 -19.71
C ASN A 218 -4.74 -3.70 -19.06
N PHE A 219 -3.77 -2.85 -18.70
CA PHE A 219 -4.06 -1.49 -18.23
C PHE A 219 -4.83 -0.68 -19.28
N ASP A 220 -5.95 -0.04 -18.89
CA ASP A 220 -6.74 0.78 -19.81
C ASP A 220 -6.20 2.21 -19.88
N PHE A 221 -5.44 2.49 -20.93
CA PHE A 221 -4.90 3.83 -21.22
C PHE A 221 -5.93 4.88 -21.64
N ASN A 222 -7.19 4.50 -21.89
CA ASN A 222 -8.26 5.48 -22.09
C ASN A 222 -8.77 6.07 -20.76
N HIS A 223 -8.54 5.35 -19.65
CA HIS A 223 -8.95 5.74 -18.30
C HIS A 223 -7.75 5.80 -17.35
N GLY A 224 -6.55 6.04 -17.89
CA GLY A 224 -5.37 6.21 -17.09
C GLY A 224 -4.10 6.51 -17.86
N ARG A 225 -3.02 6.79 -17.13
CA ARG A 225 -1.72 7.18 -17.69
C ARG A 225 -0.57 6.90 -16.74
N LEU A 226 0.64 6.86 -17.31
CA LEU A 226 1.91 6.74 -16.61
C LEU A 226 2.74 8.02 -16.79
N ASP A 227 3.17 8.61 -15.67
CA ASP A 227 4.06 9.76 -15.62
C ASP A 227 5.24 9.51 -14.66
N VAL A 228 6.09 10.52 -14.43
CA VAL A 228 7.29 10.41 -13.58
C VAL A 228 7.13 11.27 -12.33
N SER A 229 7.54 10.76 -11.18
CA SER A 229 7.58 11.48 -9.91
C SER A 229 8.80 11.06 -9.08
N MET A 230 9.04 11.72 -7.94
CA MET A 230 10.13 11.33 -7.02
C MET A 230 9.83 10.03 -6.25
N HIS A 231 8.54 9.78 -5.97
CA HIS A 231 8.04 8.62 -5.25
C HIS A 231 6.89 8.03 -6.07
N PRO A 232 7.03 6.82 -6.62
CA PRO A 232 5.95 6.13 -7.32
C PRO A 232 4.67 6.05 -6.46
N PHE A 233 3.52 6.20 -7.09
CA PHE A 233 2.21 6.06 -6.48
C PHE A 233 1.13 5.86 -7.55
N CYS A 234 -0.01 5.31 -7.12
CA CYS A 234 -1.26 5.24 -7.86
C CYS A 234 -2.29 6.19 -7.24
N GLY A 235 -2.90 7.05 -8.05
CA GLY A 235 -3.89 8.01 -7.59
C GLY A 235 -4.93 8.37 -8.66
N GLY A 236 -5.68 9.44 -8.40
CA GLY A 236 -6.81 9.85 -9.24
C GLY A 236 -8.13 9.24 -8.74
N VAL A 237 -8.98 8.80 -9.67
CA VAL A 237 -10.26 8.12 -9.36
C VAL A 237 -10.44 6.93 -10.31
N PRO A 238 -11.37 5.98 -10.04
CA PRO A 238 -11.56 4.78 -10.87
C PRO A 238 -11.70 5.00 -12.38
N THR A 239 -12.21 6.17 -12.81
CA THR A 239 -12.37 6.53 -14.23
C THR A 239 -11.22 7.38 -14.82
N ASP A 240 -10.26 7.81 -14.02
CA ASP A 240 -9.05 8.56 -14.42
C ASP A 240 -7.92 8.19 -13.43
N VAL A 241 -7.35 7.01 -13.62
CA VAL A 241 -6.31 6.44 -12.73
C VAL A 241 -4.93 6.86 -13.24
N ARG A 242 -4.17 7.57 -12.41
CA ARG A 242 -2.85 8.08 -12.79
C ARG A 242 -1.81 7.45 -11.91
N ILE A 243 -0.89 6.73 -12.54
CA ILE A 243 0.24 6.12 -11.85
C ILE A 243 1.52 6.88 -12.20
N THR A 244 2.46 6.87 -11.28
CA THR A 244 3.80 7.44 -11.50
C THR A 244 4.86 6.40 -11.24
N THR A 245 6.01 6.56 -11.90
CA THR A 245 7.20 5.73 -11.64
C THR A 245 8.44 6.62 -11.57
N ARG A 246 9.58 6.02 -11.23
CA ARG A 246 10.89 6.68 -11.22
C ARG A 246 11.89 5.79 -11.94
N TYR A 247 12.65 6.39 -12.86
CA TYR A 247 13.68 5.70 -13.63
C TYR A 247 15.08 6.03 -13.07
N ASP A 248 15.96 5.03 -13.03
CA ASP A 248 17.39 5.19 -12.80
C ASP A 248 18.12 4.73 -14.05
N GLU A 249 18.91 5.59 -14.69
CA GLU A 249 19.60 5.19 -15.92
C GLU A 249 20.74 4.18 -15.71
N ASN A 250 21.03 3.81 -14.46
CA ASN A 250 21.95 2.74 -14.10
C ASN A 250 21.24 1.42 -13.76
N ASP A 251 19.92 1.44 -13.55
CA ASP A 251 19.12 0.25 -13.24
C ASP A 251 17.69 0.34 -13.80
N PHE A 252 17.27 -0.68 -14.55
CA PHE A 252 15.89 -0.80 -15.04
C PHE A 252 15.04 -1.74 -14.20
N VAL A 253 15.65 -2.54 -13.31
CA VAL A 253 14.97 -3.64 -12.61
C VAL A 253 13.95 -3.09 -11.62
N GLN A 254 14.34 -2.09 -10.83
CA GLN A 254 13.46 -1.46 -9.84
C GLN A 254 12.29 -0.72 -10.49
N SER A 255 12.55 0.12 -11.49
CA SER A 255 11.51 0.94 -12.14
C SER A 255 10.45 0.08 -12.84
N LEU A 256 10.87 -1.06 -13.39
CA LEU A 256 9.99 -2.01 -14.06
C LEU A 256 9.03 -2.68 -13.09
N MET A 257 9.53 -3.25 -11.99
CA MET A 257 8.67 -3.89 -10.98
C MET A 257 7.83 -2.86 -10.22
N GLY A 258 8.35 -1.66 -9.96
CA GLY A 258 7.54 -0.55 -9.47
C GLY A 258 6.39 -0.20 -10.42
N THR A 259 6.62 -0.19 -11.74
CA THR A 259 5.54 0.00 -12.71
C THR A 259 4.50 -1.14 -12.64
N VAL A 260 4.94 -2.40 -12.53
CA VAL A 260 4.04 -3.56 -12.40
C VAL A 260 3.21 -3.46 -11.11
N HIS A 261 3.84 -3.07 -10.01
CA HIS A 261 3.22 -2.84 -8.70
C HIS A 261 2.10 -1.79 -8.80
N GLU A 262 2.42 -0.59 -9.28
CA GLU A 262 1.43 0.48 -9.45
C GLU A 262 0.33 0.11 -10.46
N THR A 263 0.66 -0.70 -11.47
CA THR A 263 -0.35 -1.25 -12.39
C THR A 263 -1.33 -2.15 -11.65
N GLY A 264 -0.90 -2.96 -10.68
CA GLY A 264 -1.80 -3.78 -9.88
C GLY A 264 -2.78 -2.95 -9.05
N HIS A 265 -2.31 -1.89 -8.38
CA HIS A 265 -3.18 -0.90 -7.72
C HIS A 265 -4.18 -0.31 -8.71
N ALA A 266 -3.70 0.15 -9.87
CA ALA A 266 -4.56 0.78 -10.84
C ALA A 266 -5.59 -0.17 -11.47
N ARG A 267 -5.25 -1.44 -11.64
CA ARG A 267 -6.17 -2.46 -12.17
C ARG A 267 -7.29 -2.76 -11.18
N TYR A 268 -7.01 -2.70 -9.88
CA TYR A 268 -8.07 -2.74 -8.88
C TYR A 268 -8.99 -1.54 -9.03
N GLU A 269 -8.45 -0.32 -9.04
CA GLU A 269 -9.22 0.92 -9.20
C GLU A 269 -10.09 0.93 -10.47
N GLN A 270 -9.51 0.54 -11.61
CA GLN A 270 -10.24 0.43 -12.88
C GLN A 270 -11.30 -0.67 -12.88
N GLY A 271 -11.16 -1.66 -11.99
CA GLY A 271 -12.08 -2.79 -11.80
C GLY A 271 -13.21 -2.53 -10.79
N LEU A 272 -13.21 -1.39 -10.09
CA LEU A 272 -14.24 -1.05 -9.11
C LEU A 272 -15.63 -0.85 -9.78
N PRO A 273 -16.72 -1.20 -9.09
CA PRO A 273 -18.08 -1.19 -9.64
C PRO A 273 -18.58 0.22 -9.94
N LYS A 274 -18.79 0.52 -11.23
CA LYS A 274 -19.21 1.85 -11.73
C LYS A 274 -20.53 2.35 -11.15
N GLU A 275 -21.42 1.44 -10.76
CA GLU A 275 -22.72 1.78 -10.15
C GLU A 275 -22.59 2.41 -8.76
N PHE A 276 -21.47 2.22 -8.08
CA PHE A 276 -21.15 2.81 -6.78
C PHE A 276 -20.10 3.92 -6.86
N ALA A 277 -19.73 4.38 -8.07
CA ALA A 277 -18.71 5.40 -8.26
C ALA A 277 -19.05 6.68 -7.48
N GLY A 278 -18.09 7.15 -6.67
CA GLY A 278 -18.23 8.34 -5.83
C GLY A 278 -18.99 8.12 -4.51
N LEU A 279 -19.27 6.86 -4.14
CA LEU A 279 -19.74 6.45 -2.82
C LEU A 279 -18.68 5.61 -2.12
N ALA A 280 -18.63 5.68 -0.79
CA ALA A 280 -17.66 4.92 0.03
C ALA A 280 -17.72 3.40 -0.20
N VAL A 281 -18.91 2.84 -0.49
CA VAL A 281 -19.05 1.40 -0.80
C VAL A 281 -18.41 0.99 -2.13
N GLY A 282 -18.22 1.94 -3.04
CA GLY A 282 -17.53 1.73 -4.32
C GLY A 282 -16.02 1.90 -4.24
N GLU A 283 -15.47 2.27 -3.08
CA GLU A 283 -14.02 2.41 -2.84
C GLU A 283 -13.38 1.05 -2.52
N ALA A 284 -12.06 0.96 -2.67
CA ALA A 284 -11.28 -0.22 -2.27
C ALA A 284 -11.50 -0.57 -0.79
N ARG A 285 -11.54 -1.87 -0.46
CA ARG A 285 -11.96 -2.36 0.88
C ARG A 285 -11.06 -1.89 2.02
N SER A 286 -9.75 -2.00 1.83
CA SER A 286 -8.74 -1.66 2.84
C SER A 286 -7.40 -1.45 2.16
N MET A 287 -6.44 -0.85 2.88
CA MET A 287 -5.07 -0.73 2.38
C MET A 287 -4.44 -2.10 2.13
N GLY A 288 -4.68 -3.10 2.98
CA GLY A 288 -4.17 -4.45 2.78
C GLY A 288 -4.78 -5.15 1.57
N ILE A 289 -6.08 -4.97 1.31
CA ILE A 289 -6.69 -5.49 0.09
C ILE A 289 -6.17 -4.74 -1.14
N HIS A 290 -5.94 -3.43 -1.04
CA HIS A 290 -5.38 -2.65 -2.14
C HIS A 290 -3.95 -3.09 -2.49
N GLU A 291 -3.09 -3.19 -1.47
CA GLU A 291 -1.72 -3.68 -1.59
C GLU A 291 -1.67 -5.14 -2.06
N SER A 292 -2.66 -5.95 -1.71
CA SER A 292 -2.71 -7.32 -2.23
C SER A 292 -2.85 -7.36 -3.75
N GLN A 293 -3.42 -6.33 -4.38
CA GLN A 293 -3.52 -6.26 -5.84
C GLN A 293 -2.21 -5.83 -6.46
N SER A 294 -1.50 -4.85 -5.89
CA SER A 294 -0.16 -4.49 -6.34
C SER A 294 0.83 -5.65 -6.20
N LEU A 295 0.83 -6.32 -5.05
CA LEU A 295 1.69 -7.49 -4.80
C LEU A 295 1.22 -8.76 -5.53
N PHE A 296 -0.06 -8.88 -5.89
CA PHE A 296 -0.48 -9.94 -6.81
C PHE A 296 0.18 -9.74 -8.17
N PHE A 297 0.15 -8.51 -8.70
CA PHE A 297 0.74 -8.19 -10.00
C PHE A 297 2.26 -8.26 -9.96
N GLU A 298 2.90 -7.66 -8.96
CA GLU A 298 4.35 -7.62 -8.84
C GLU A 298 4.90 -8.99 -8.41
N MET A 299 4.47 -9.46 -7.24
CA MET A 299 5.08 -10.64 -6.63
C MET A 299 4.48 -11.93 -7.17
N GLN A 300 3.16 -12.11 -7.16
CA GLN A 300 2.57 -13.41 -7.54
C GLN A 300 2.70 -13.69 -9.03
N LEU A 301 2.46 -12.69 -9.88
CA LEU A 301 2.53 -12.78 -11.34
C LEU A 301 3.89 -12.32 -11.87
N GLY A 302 4.28 -11.07 -11.62
CA GLY A 302 5.43 -10.40 -12.25
C GLY A 302 6.78 -11.08 -12.03
N ARG A 303 6.95 -11.74 -10.88
CA ARG A 303 8.14 -12.52 -10.52
C ARG A 303 7.98 -14.03 -10.73
N SER A 304 6.92 -14.49 -11.39
CA SER A 304 6.76 -15.90 -11.77
C SER A 304 7.65 -16.26 -12.96
N ALA A 305 8.05 -17.53 -13.07
CA ALA A 305 8.88 -17.99 -14.19
C ALA A 305 8.18 -17.79 -15.54
N GLU A 306 6.86 -18.01 -15.59
CA GLU A 306 6.02 -17.85 -16.76
C GLU A 306 5.99 -16.39 -17.21
N PHE A 307 5.76 -15.44 -16.29
CA PHE A 307 5.74 -14.02 -16.62
C PHE A 307 7.11 -13.52 -17.03
N ILE A 308 8.18 -13.90 -16.33
CA ILE A 308 9.55 -13.52 -16.68
C ILE A 308 9.92 -14.03 -18.09
N SER A 309 9.42 -15.21 -18.50
CA SER A 309 9.61 -15.71 -19.87
C SER A 309 8.96 -14.83 -20.94
N GLN A 310 7.84 -14.18 -20.63
CA GLN A 310 7.19 -13.20 -21.51
C GLN A 310 7.86 -11.82 -21.42
N LEU A 311 8.42 -11.48 -20.26
CA LEU A 311 9.10 -10.21 -20.02
C LEU A 311 10.45 -10.12 -20.73
N SER A 312 11.24 -11.20 -20.70
CA SER A 312 12.58 -11.28 -21.31
C SER A 312 12.64 -10.73 -22.75
N PRO A 313 11.79 -11.17 -23.70
CA PRO A 313 11.83 -10.62 -25.06
C PRO A 313 11.44 -9.14 -25.14
N LEU A 314 10.57 -8.63 -24.25
CA LEU A 314 10.22 -7.21 -24.19
C LEU A 314 11.41 -6.37 -23.72
N VAL A 315 12.17 -6.85 -22.73
CA VAL A 315 13.38 -6.19 -22.22
C VAL A 315 14.46 -6.16 -23.31
N GLN A 316 14.72 -7.30 -23.97
CA GLN A 316 15.70 -7.40 -25.06
C GLN A 316 15.38 -6.47 -26.23
N LYS A 317 14.09 -6.36 -26.60
CA LYS A 317 13.61 -5.46 -27.66
C LYS A 317 13.88 -3.99 -27.34
N ASN A 318 13.77 -3.58 -26.08
CA ASN A 318 13.95 -2.17 -25.67
C ASN A 318 15.43 -1.81 -25.43
N PHE A 319 16.26 -2.77 -24.98
CA PHE A 319 17.67 -2.53 -24.65
C PHE A 319 18.64 -3.29 -25.57
N VAL A 320 18.57 -3.05 -26.88
CA VAL A 320 19.37 -3.77 -27.89
C VAL A 320 20.89 -3.58 -27.76
N ASN A 321 21.34 -2.50 -27.12
CA ASN A 321 22.77 -2.15 -26.99
C ASN A 321 23.38 -2.60 -25.65
N ALA A 322 22.58 -3.14 -24.72
CA ALA A 322 23.06 -3.66 -23.45
C ALA A 322 23.51 -5.12 -23.57
N ASP A 323 24.22 -5.64 -22.56
CA ASP A 323 24.61 -7.06 -22.52
C ASP A 323 23.38 -7.95 -22.42
N GLN A 324 23.11 -8.69 -23.49
CA GLN A 324 21.90 -9.50 -23.63
C GLN A 324 21.84 -10.67 -22.62
N LYS A 325 22.98 -11.08 -22.04
CA LYS A 325 23.01 -12.11 -20.99
C LYS A 325 22.22 -11.70 -19.75
N ILE A 326 22.13 -10.39 -19.48
CA ILE A 326 21.37 -9.85 -18.36
C ILE A 326 19.89 -10.17 -18.54
N PHE A 327 19.41 -10.20 -19.78
CA PHE A 327 18.00 -10.31 -20.13
C PHE A 327 17.57 -11.74 -20.43
N GLU A 328 18.45 -12.72 -20.36
CA GLU A 328 18.07 -14.14 -20.46
C GLU A 328 17.06 -14.49 -19.35
N THR A 329 16.02 -15.26 -19.67
CA THR A 329 14.92 -15.60 -18.75
C THR A 329 15.44 -16.10 -17.40
N ASP A 330 16.35 -17.06 -17.41
CA ASP A 330 16.94 -17.65 -16.19
C ASP A 330 17.68 -16.61 -15.36
N ASN A 331 18.36 -15.65 -16.00
CA ASN A 331 19.09 -14.61 -15.31
C ASN A 331 18.15 -13.55 -14.72
N LEU A 332 17.14 -13.10 -15.48
CA LEU A 332 16.11 -12.21 -14.97
C LEU A 332 15.36 -12.82 -13.79
N GLN A 333 15.06 -14.12 -13.85
CA GLN A 333 14.44 -14.82 -12.71
C GLN A 333 15.32 -14.71 -11.47
N LYS A 334 16.62 -14.99 -11.58
CA LYS A 334 17.58 -14.86 -10.46
C LYS A 334 17.74 -13.43 -9.93
N ILE A 335 17.60 -12.42 -10.79
CA ILE A 335 17.58 -11.00 -10.38
C ILE A 335 16.34 -10.73 -9.54
N TYR A 336 15.16 -11.08 -10.06
CA TYR A 336 13.89 -10.77 -9.41
C TYR A 336 13.58 -11.64 -8.19
N THR A 337 14.27 -12.76 -8.00
CA THR A 337 14.15 -13.62 -6.81
C THR A 337 15.40 -13.60 -5.93
N ARG A 338 16.29 -12.62 -6.07
CA ARG A 338 17.44 -12.51 -5.16
C ARG A 338 16.97 -12.13 -3.76
N VAL A 339 17.40 -12.88 -2.74
CA VAL A 339 17.14 -12.58 -1.34
C VAL A 339 18.40 -12.07 -0.67
N LYS A 340 18.30 -10.90 -0.03
CA LYS A 340 19.41 -10.27 0.69
C LYS A 340 18.86 -9.41 1.82
N PRO A 341 19.03 -9.81 3.09
CA PRO A 341 18.78 -8.94 4.23
C PRO A 341 19.53 -7.62 4.08
N ASP A 342 18.80 -6.51 4.19
CA ASP A 342 19.34 -5.16 4.16
C ASP A 342 18.57 -4.26 5.14
N PHE A 343 18.98 -3.01 5.26
CA PHE A 343 18.41 -2.08 6.23
C PHE A 343 17.12 -1.41 5.74
N ILE A 344 16.97 -1.23 4.44
CA ILE A 344 15.96 -0.35 3.84
C ILE A 344 14.73 -1.16 3.40
N ARG A 345 13.58 -0.90 4.05
CA ARG A 345 12.31 -1.59 3.77
C ARG A 345 11.86 -1.45 2.33
N VAL A 346 11.91 -0.24 1.76
CA VAL A 346 11.42 0.02 0.40
C VAL A 346 12.23 -0.68 -0.69
N ASP A 347 13.45 -1.13 -0.36
CA ASP A 347 14.34 -1.88 -1.25
C ASP A 347 14.38 -3.39 -0.89
N ALA A 348 13.64 -3.81 0.14
CA ALA A 348 13.69 -5.19 0.63
C ALA A 348 13.03 -6.16 -0.36
N ASP A 349 13.63 -7.34 -0.49
CA ASP A 349 13.07 -8.43 -1.30
C ASP A 349 11.83 -9.06 -0.65
N GLU A 350 11.07 -9.84 -1.43
CA GLU A 350 9.80 -10.44 -0.99
C GLU A 350 9.91 -11.27 0.31
N ALA A 351 11.06 -11.91 0.55
CA ALA A 351 11.25 -12.77 1.73
C ALA A 351 11.69 -11.97 2.96
N THR A 352 12.44 -10.88 2.80
CA THR A 352 12.92 -10.06 3.92
C THR A 352 11.96 -8.94 4.29
N TYR A 353 11.15 -8.46 3.34
CA TYR A 353 10.19 -7.36 3.51
C TYR A 353 9.24 -7.53 4.73
N PRO A 354 8.63 -8.70 5.00
CA PRO A 354 7.73 -8.87 6.14
C PRO A 354 8.38 -8.59 7.49
N ALA A 355 9.68 -8.88 7.65
CA ALA A 355 10.41 -8.59 8.90
C ALA A 355 10.45 -7.08 9.19
N HIS A 356 10.62 -6.25 8.15
CA HIS A 356 10.60 -4.80 8.28
C HIS A 356 9.23 -4.26 8.69
N VAL A 357 8.15 -4.87 8.23
CA VAL A 357 6.79 -4.45 8.61
C VAL A 357 6.47 -4.89 10.04
N ILE A 358 6.78 -6.14 10.39
CA ILE A 358 6.48 -6.69 11.72
C ILE A 358 7.18 -5.89 12.82
N LEU A 359 8.45 -5.48 12.62
CA LEU A 359 9.12 -4.67 13.64
C LEU A 359 8.46 -3.31 13.85
N ARG A 360 7.93 -2.69 12.77
CA ARG A 360 7.24 -1.40 12.84
C ARG A 360 5.93 -1.57 13.57
N TYR A 361 5.12 -2.55 13.17
CA TYR A 361 3.87 -2.92 13.84
C TYR A 361 4.06 -3.06 15.36
N GLU A 362 5.07 -3.83 15.80
CA GLU A 362 5.30 -4.06 17.22
C GLU A 362 5.68 -2.77 17.96
N ILE A 363 6.52 -1.94 17.35
CA ILE A 363 6.91 -0.63 17.92
C ILE A 363 5.70 0.31 18.00
N GLU A 364 4.91 0.41 16.94
CA GLU A 364 3.73 1.27 16.92
C GLU A 364 2.67 0.83 17.94
N ARG A 365 2.39 -0.48 17.99
CA ARG A 365 1.45 -1.06 18.96
C ARG A 365 1.85 -0.70 20.38
N ASP A 366 3.12 -0.90 20.72
CA ASP A 366 3.61 -0.65 22.06
C ASP A 366 3.68 0.86 22.35
N LEU A 367 3.97 1.69 21.36
CA LEU A 367 4.00 3.16 21.50
C LEU A 367 2.60 3.76 21.70
N MET A 368 1.64 3.42 20.83
CA MET A 368 0.28 3.97 20.89
C MET A 368 -0.49 3.49 22.11
N ASN A 369 -0.22 2.27 22.58
CA ASN A 369 -0.80 1.77 23.84
C ASN A 369 -0.05 2.25 25.10
N GLY A 370 1.01 3.05 24.96
CA GLY A 370 1.76 3.62 26.09
C GLY A 370 2.69 2.65 26.82
N ASN A 371 3.02 1.50 26.22
CA ASN A 371 3.94 0.51 26.78
C ASN A 371 5.42 0.92 26.63
N ILE A 372 5.74 1.76 25.63
CA ILE A 372 7.06 2.35 25.41
C ILE A 372 6.97 3.85 25.16
N SER A 373 8.10 4.55 25.30
CA SER A 373 8.27 5.94 24.88
C SER A 373 8.89 6.02 23.49
N TYR A 374 8.68 7.13 22.78
CA TYR A 374 9.38 7.41 21.51
C TYR A 374 10.90 7.35 21.64
N LYS A 375 11.44 7.58 22.85
CA LYS A 375 12.88 7.50 23.14
C LYS A 375 13.43 6.07 23.09
N ASP A 376 12.58 5.07 23.27
CA ASP A 376 12.97 3.66 23.29
C ASP A 376 13.06 3.07 21.87
N ILE A 377 12.52 3.78 20.87
CA ILE A 377 12.44 3.32 19.48
C ILE A 377 13.78 2.86 18.91
N PRO A 378 14.90 3.60 19.05
CA PRO A 378 16.16 3.17 18.43
C PRO A 378 16.70 1.84 18.98
N GLU A 379 16.52 1.60 20.29
CA GLU A 379 16.92 0.34 20.91
C GLU A 379 16.01 -0.81 20.50
N GLN A 380 14.69 -0.60 20.51
CA GLN A 380 13.72 -1.59 20.05
C GLN A 380 13.91 -1.94 18.57
N TRP A 381 14.23 -0.94 17.74
CA TRP A 381 14.51 -1.12 16.33
C TRP A 381 15.73 -2.01 16.10
N ASP A 382 16.85 -1.71 16.78
CA ASP A 382 18.08 -2.51 16.68
C ASP A 382 17.86 -3.95 17.13
N ALA A 383 17.19 -4.14 18.28
CA ALA A 383 16.90 -5.48 18.80
C ALA A 383 16.08 -6.32 17.81
N LYS A 384 15.03 -5.72 17.23
CA LYS A 384 14.15 -6.41 16.28
C LYS A 384 14.83 -6.65 14.92
N MET A 385 15.59 -5.69 14.40
CA MET A 385 16.40 -5.88 13.18
C MET A 385 17.42 -7.01 13.36
N GLN A 386 18.08 -7.07 14.52
CA GLN A 386 19.04 -8.13 14.82
C GLN A 386 18.35 -9.49 14.95
N GLN A 387 17.19 -9.55 15.59
CA GLN A 387 16.41 -10.77 15.78
C GLN A 387 15.86 -11.32 14.45
N TYR A 388 15.33 -10.46 13.58
CA TYR A 388 14.61 -10.91 12.38
C TYR A 388 15.48 -11.02 11.14
N LEU A 389 16.49 -10.14 10.99
CA LEU A 389 17.31 -10.04 9.78
C LEU A 389 18.82 -10.22 10.07
N GLY A 390 19.21 -10.33 11.34
CA GLY A 390 20.62 -10.47 11.71
C GLY A 390 21.45 -9.18 11.57
N LEU A 391 20.79 -8.03 11.44
CA LEU A 391 21.42 -6.73 11.18
C LEU A 391 21.34 -5.82 12.41
N THR A 392 22.44 -5.14 12.73
CA THR A 392 22.47 -4.11 13.79
C THR A 392 22.34 -2.71 13.21
N THR A 393 21.47 -1.90 13.81
CA THR A 393 21.27 -0.47 13.50
C THR A 393 21.85 0.44 14.58
N LYS A 394 22.63 -0.07 15.54
CA LYS A 394 23.25 0.77 16.59
C LYS A 394 24.04 1.93 15.98
N GLY A 395 23.65 3.15 16.34
CA GLY A 395 24.25 4.37 15.84
C GLY A 395 23.94 4.71 14.37
N ASN A 396 23.13 3.91 13.68
CA ASN A 396 22.69 4.15 12.30
C ASN A 396 21.17 4.38 12.26
N TYR A 397 20.75 5.57 12.68
CA TYR A 397 19.35 6.00 12.69
C TYR A 397 18.84 6.32 11.28
N LYS A 398 19.71 6.87 10.42
CA LYS A 398 19.42 7.20 9.01
C LYS A 398 18.80 6.03 8.24
N ASN A 399 19.40 4.85 8.37
CA ASN A 399 18.91 3.59 7.78
C ASN A 399 18.23 2.69 8.82
N GLY A 400 18.10 3.16 10.06
CA GLY A 400 17.36 2.52 11.13
C GLY A 400 15.97 3.15 11.27
N CYS A 401 15.65 3.61 12.47
CA CYS A 401 14.33 4.12 12.82
C CYS A 401 13.87 5.39 12.10
N MET A 402 14.77 6.13 11.45
CA MET A 402 14.41 7.33 10.68
C MET A 402 14.25 7.05 9.19
N GLN A 403 14.31 5.80 8.73
CA GLN A 403 14.35 5.50 7.29
C GLN A 403 13.04 5.82 6.55
N ASP A 404 11.91 5.77 7.26
CA ASP A 404 10.57 5.95 6.69
C ASP A 404 9.94 7.27 7.15
N ILE A 405 9.14 7.88 6.26
CA ILE A 405 8.47 9.16 6.49
C ILE A 405 7.18 9.05 7.33
N HIS A 406 6.52 7.89 7.33
CA HIS A 406 5.17 7.67 7.88
C HIS A 406 4.95 8.17 9.32
N TRP A 407 5.97 8.09 10.18
CA TRP A 407 5.83 8.56 11.56
C TRP A 407 5.94 10.07 11.70
N THR A 408 6.47 10.77 10.69
CA THR A 408 6.64 12.23 10.75
C THR A 408 5.33 12.97 10.77
N ASP A 409 4.26 12.41 10.20
CA ASP A 409 2.92 13.00 10.16
C ASP A 409 1.89 12.23 11.00
N GLY A 410 2.32 11.22 11.76
CA GLY A 410 1.45 10.49 12.68
C GLY A 410 0.68 9.33 12.04
N SER A 411 1.09 8.83 10.87
CA SER A 411 0.46 7.70 10.16
C SER A 411 0.72 6.34 10.85
N PHE A 412 0.31 6.20 12.12
CA PHE A 412 0.43 4.97 12.91
C PHE A 412 -0.70 3.98 12.58
N GLY A 413 -0.39 2.68 12.52
CA GLY A 413 -1.35 1.64 12.13
C GLY A 413 -1.37 1.36 10.62
N TYR A 414 -0.61 2.12 9.84
CA TYR A 414 -0.53 1.96 8.38
C TYR A 414 0.33 0.78 7.94
N PHE A 415 1.54 0.62 8.52
CA PHE A 415 2.52 -0.38 8.07
C PHE A 415 2.02 -1.82 8.01
N PRO A 416 1.19 -2.33 8.94
CA PRO A 416 0.69 -3.70 8.88
C PRO A 416 0.04 -4.05 7.54
N SER A 417 -0.65 -3.08 6.91
CA SER A 417 -1.33 -3.27 5.62
C SER A 417 -0.42 -3.83 4.53
N TYR A 418 0.88 -3.48 4.52
CA TYR A 418 1.82 -3.96 3.51
C TYR A 418 2.02 -5.48 3.55
N THR A 419 2.27 -6.05 4.72
CA THR A 419 2.46 -7.51 4.84
C THR A 419 1.13 -8.25 4.76
N LEU A 420 0.04 -7.66 5.20
CA LEU A 420 -1.30 -8.22 4.97
C LEU A 420 -1.58 -8.33 3.47
N GLY A 421 -1.20 -7.32 2.68
CA GLY A 421 -1.26 -7.36 1.22
C GLY A 421 -0.53 -8.54 0.62
N ALA A 422 0.72 -8.79 1.06
CA ALA A 422 1.51 -9.93 0.58
C ALA A 422 0.83 -11.28 0.87
N MET A 423 0.21 -11.41 2.05
CA MET A 423 -0.49 -12.62 2.47
C MET A 423 -1.80 -12.83 1.70
N TYR A 424 -2.61 -11.78 1.56
CA TYR A 424 -3.83 -11.83 0.75
C TYR A 424 -3.51 -12.17 -0.71
N ALA A 425 -2.45 -11.59 -1.29
CA ALA A 425 -2.03 -11.86 -2.65
C ALA A 425 -1.69 -13.36 -2.85
N ALA A 426 -0.91 -13.95 -1.94
CA ALA A 426 -0.59 -15.37 -1.98
C ALA A 426 -1.83 -16.27 -1.80
N GLN A 427 -2.74 -15.88 -0.91
CA GLN A 427 -4.01 -16.60 -0.69
C GLN A 427 -4.93 -16.52 -1.91
N PHE A 428 -5.04 -15.36 -2.56
CA PHE A 428 -5.80 -15.18 -3.81
C PHE A 428 -5.20 -16.01 -4.95
N MET A 429 -3.87 -16.01 -5.11
CA MET A 429 -3.20 -16.85 -6.10
C MET A 429 -3.44 -18.34 -5.86
N ALA A 430 -3.39 -18.78 -4.59
CA ALA A 430 -3.65 -20.17 -4.22
C ALA A 430 -5.10 -20.60 -4.50
N ALA A 431 -6.08 -19.74 -4.19
CA ALA A 431 -7.48 -19.99 -4.51
C ALA A 431 -7.74 -19.98 -6.02
N MET A 432 -7.19 -19.01 -6.74
CA MET A 432 -7.33 -18.88 -8.19
C MET A 432 -6.82 -20.12 -8.94
N LYS A 433 -5.68 -20.69 -8.54
CA LYS A 433 -5.10 -21.89 -9.15
C LYS A 433 -6.00 -23.14 -9.07
N GLN A 434 -7.07 -23.12 -8.27
CA GLN A 434 -8.04 -24.20 -8.20
C GLN A 434 -9.04 -24.19 -9.37
N THR A 435 -9.24 -23.04 -10.00
CA THR A 435 -10.25 -22.85 -11.07
C THR A 435 -9.69 -22.24 -12.35
N VAL A 436 -8.49 -21.67 -12.31
CA VAL A 436 -7.82 -21.03 -13.45
C VAL A 436 -6.47 -21.70 -13.71
N ASP A 437 -6.21 -22.05 -14.96
CA ASP A 437 -4.88 -22.49 -15.42
C ASP A 437 -3.97 -21.26 -15.64
N VAL A 438 -3.42 -20.76 -14.52
CA VAL A 438 -2.62 -19.52 -14.45
C VAL A 438 -1.35 -19.63 -15.31
N GLU A 439 -0.70 -20.79 -15.31
CA GLU A 439 0.52 -21.02 -16.10
C GLU A 439 0.22 -20.86 -17.60
N LYS A 440 -0.81 -21.56 -18.08
CA LYS A 440 -1.21 -21.48 -19.49
C LYS A 440 -1.66 -20.08 -19.89
N ALA A 441 -2.43 -19.39 -19.05
CA ALA A 441 -2.88 -18.02 -19.32
C ALA A 441 -1.70 -17.05 -19.42
N THR A 442 -0.70 -17.21 -18.54
CA THR A 442 0.50 -16.36 -18.55
C THR A 442 1.37 -16.63 -19.77
N LEU A 443 1.62 -17.91 -20.11
CA LEU A 443 2.46 -18.29 -21.25
C LEU A 443 1.82 -18.00 -22.62
N SER A 444 0.49 -17.98 -22.72
CA SER A 444 -0.21 -17.60 -23.96
C SER A 444 -0.23 -16.09 -24.18
N GLY A 445 0.03 -15.30 -23.14
CA GLY A 445 -0.11 -13.85 -23.13
C GLY A 445 -1.55 -13.35 -23.01
N ASP A 446 -2.55 -14.24 -22.89
CA ASP A 446 -3.93 -13.86 -22.60
C ASP A 446 -4.22 -13.99 -21.10
N LEU A 447 -4.02 -12.88 -20.39
CA LEU A 447 -4.24 -12.79 -18.94
C LEU A 447 -5.72 -12.61 -18.56
N SER A 448 -6.65 -12.61 -19.53
CA SER A 448 -8.08 -12.42 -19.27
C SER A 448 -8.65 -13.39 -18.21
N PRO A 449 -8.30 -14.69 -18.19
CA PRO A 449 -8.80 -15.61 -17.17
C PRO A 449 -8.40 -15.21 -15.73
N ILE A 450 -7.18 -14.70 -15.55
CA ILE A 450 -6.65 -14.26 -14.25
C ILE A 450 -7.41 -13.00 -13.79
N PHE A 451 -7.54 -12.02 -14.69
CA PHE A 451 -8.18 -10.75 -14.36
C PHE A 451 -9.70 -10.86 -14.20
N THR A 452 -10.35 -11.77 -14.92
CA THR A 452 -11.76 -12.10 -14.68
C THR A 452 -11.95 -12.67 -13.28
N TRP A 453 -11.07 -13.57 -12.83
CA TRP A 453 -11.15 -14.11 -11.47
C TRP A 453 -10.99 -13.00 -10.42
N LEU A 454 -10.00 -12.11 -10.56
CA LEU A 454 -9.83 -10.98 -9.63
C LEU A 454 -11.03 -10.03 -9.66
N SER A 455 -11.55 -9.73 -10.85
CA SER A 455 -12.75 -8.92 -11.03
C SER A 455 -13.95 -9.50 -10.28
N ASP A 456 -14.25 -10.77 -10.52
CA ASP A 456 -15.46 -11.43 -10.01
C ASP A 456 -15.42 -11.66 -8.50
N ASN A 457 -14.23 -11.90 -7.94
CA ASN A 457 -14.05 -12.27 -6.54
C ASN A 457 -13.63 -11.10 -5.65
N ILE A 458 -12.88 -10.13 -6.18
CA ILE A 458 -12.29 -9.03 -5.38
C ILE A 458 -12.75 -7.67 -5.91
N TRP A 459 -12.41 -7.30 -7.16
CA TRP A 459 -12.53 -5.91 -7.60
C TRP A 459 -13.97 -5.40 -7.62
N SER A 460 -14.89 -6.18 -8.20
CA SER A 460 -16.31 -5.83 -8.29
C SER A 460 -17.00 -5.76 -6.93
N LYS A 461 -16.39 -6.29 -5.87
CA LYS A 461 -16.96 -6.30 -4.52
C LYS A 461 -16.71 -5.01 -3.76
N ALA A 462 -15.67 -4.26 -4.12
CA ALA A 462 -15.29 -3.02 -3.47
C ALA A 462 -15.42 -3.13 -1.94
N SER A 463 -16.24 -2.28 -1.33
CA SER A 463 -16.51 -2.28 0.12
C SER A 463 -17.90 -2.80 0.48
N LEU A 464 -18.52 -3.66 -0.36
CA LEU A 464 -19.83 -4.28 -0.08
C LEU A 464 -19.78 -5.17 1.17
N PHE A 465 -18.68 -5.89 1.36
CA PHE A 465 -18.48 -6.85 2.45
C PHE A 465 -17.45 -6.35 3.46
N SER A 466 -17.44 -6.95 4.66
CA SER A 466 -16.29 -6.85 5.56
C SER A 466 -15.07 -7.51 4.90
N THR A 467 -13.85 -7.17 5.36
CA THR A 467 -12.63 -7.79 4.82
C THR A 467 -12.63 -9.31 4.99
N ASP A 468 -13.02 -9.81 6.16
CA ASP A 468 -13.11 -11.26 6.43
C ASP A 468 -14.15 -11.93 5.49
N ASP A 469 -15.33 -11.34 5.29
CA ASP A 469 -16.35 -11.90 4.41
C ASP A 469 -15.95 -11.85 2.93
N LEU A 470 -15.27 -10.78 2.50
CA LEU A 470 -14.73 -10.65 1.14
C LEU A 470 -13.72 -11.78 0.85
N VAL A 471 -12.73 -11.93 1.73
CA VAL A 471 -11.65 -12.91 1.57
C VAL A 471 -12.20 -14.33 1.67
N LYS A 472 -13.14 -14.58 2.60
CA LYS A 472 -13.78 -15.88 2.76
C LYS A 472 -14.66 -16.27 1.57
N GLN A 473 -15.38 -15.33 0.97
CA GLN A 473 -16.14 -15.59 -0.25
C GLN A 473 -15.22 -15.92 -1.42
N ALA A 474 -14.10 -15.20 -1.56
CA ALA A 474 -13.15 -15.40 -2.66
C ALA A 474 -12.30 -16.67 -2.51
N THR A 475 -11.97 -17.08 -1.29
CA THR A 475 -10.91 -18.08 -1.04
C THR A 475 -11.35 -19.26 -0.18
N GLY A 476 -12.52 -19.18 0.45
CA GLY A 476 -13.06 -20.19 1.37
C GLY A 476 -12.63 -20.03 2.83
N ASP A 477 -11.69 -19.14 3.14
CA ASP A 477 -11.18 -18.88 4.50
C ASP A 477 -10.94 -17.38 4.72
N VAL A 478 -10.81 -16.96 5.98
CA VAL A 478 -10.30 -15.61 6.30
C VAL A 478 -8.80 -15.52 6.01
N LEU A 479 -8.15 -14.38 6.32
CA LEU A 479 -6.70 -14.24 6.15
C LEU A 479 -5.94 -15.42 6.79
N ASN A 480 -5.11 -16.09 5.99
CA ASN A 480 -4.32 -17.24 6.44
C ASN A 480 -2.88 -17.17 5.90
N ALA A 481 -1.93 -16.90 6.79
CA ALA A 481 -0.52 -16.74 6.45
C ALA A 481 0.16 -18.02 5.94
N SER A 482 -0.45 -19.20 6.08
CA SER A 482 0.13 -20.44 5.57
C SER A 482 0.29 -20.43 4.04
N PHE A 483 -0.60 -19.73 3.33
CA PHE A 483 -0.48 -19.58 1.87
C PHE A 483 0.76 -18.78 1.48
N PHE A 484 1.07 -17.73 2.24
CA PHE A 484 2.26 -16.92 2.02
C PHE A 484 3.55 -17.71 2.30
N LYS A 485 3.59 -18.46 3.42
CA LYS A 485 4.70 -19.35 3.72
C LYS A 485 4.95 -20.37 2.61
N ALA A 486 3.90 -21.09 2.20
CA ALA A 486 4.00 -22.10 1.15
C ALA A 486 4.44 -21.51 -0.19
N HIS A 487 4.00 -20.29 -0.50
CA HIS A 487 4.43 -19.54 -1.67
C HIS A 487 5.94 -19.24 -1.63
N LEU A 488 6.45 -18.68 -0.52
CA LEU A 488 7.88 -18.40 -0.38
C LEU A 488 8.72 -19.68 -0.42
N GLU A 489 8.32 -20.73 0.30
CA GLU A 489 9.03 -22.02 0.27
C GLU A 489 9.10 -22.58 -1.16
N LYS A 490 7.98 -22.58 -1.89
CA LYS A 490 7.94 -23.06 -3.27
C LYS A 490 8.78 -22.20 -4.21
N ARG A 491 8.71 -20.87 -4.11
CA ARG A 491 9.43 -19.96 -5.01
C ARG A 491 10.93 -20.03 -4.83
N TYR A 492 11.39 -20.03 -3.58
CA TYR A 492 12.80 -19.84 -3.28
C TYR A 492 13.53 -21.16 -3.01
N LEU A 493 12.87 -22.15 -2.42
CA LEU A 493 13.49 -23.44 -2.10
C LEU A 493 13.05 -24.59 -3.01
N GLY A 494 11.87 -24.49 -3.63
CA GLY A 494 11.34 -25.47 -4.59
C GLY A 494 12.06 -25.59 -5.91
#